data_AF-A0AAV7YSJ0-F1
#
_entry.id   AF-A0AAV7YSJ0-F1
#
_cell.length_a   1.000
_cell.length_b   1.000
_cell.length_c   1.000
_cell.angle_alpha   90.00
_cell.angle_beta   90.00
_cell.angle_gamma   90.00
#
_symmetry.space_group_name_H-M   'P 1'
#
loop_
_entity.id
_entity.type
_entity.pdbx_description
1 polymer ?
#
loop_
_entity_poly.entity_id
_entity_poly.type
_entity_poly.pdbx_seq_one_letter_code
_entity_poly.pdbx_strand_id
1 'polypeptide(L)'
;MEGAAMYELVRVGSSELIGEIIKLENDTATIQVYEDTSGLTVGDPVLRTGRPLSVELGPGLLGNIYDGIQRLLEVISKQTEGIFIPKGINIPSLDHNRKFAFTPANFSKGDNITGGDIFGVVPESKLIQHRVLLPPKKKGVITWIAPEGEYGVDEDVLEIEFQGKKEIFKMWYSWPVRVPRPVTEYLASDNPLITGQRILDSLFPVVQGGTCCIPGAFGCGKTVLSQGLAKFSNSDVIVYVGKEEMKWLKY
;
A
#
# COMPACT_ATOMS: atom_id res chain seq x y z
N MET A 1 -14.63 20.62 15.96
CA MET A 1 -13.56 20.08 15.10
C MET A 1 -13.13 21.10 14.04
N GLU A 2 -12.83 22.33 14.45
CA GLU A 2 -12.44 23.39 13.51
C GLU A 2 -11.09 23.08 12.86
N GLY A 3 -11.02 23.22 11.53
CA GLY A 3 -9.83 22.93 10.73
C GLY A 3 -9.62 21.45 10.40
N ALA A 4 -10.61 20.59 10.62
CA ALA A 4 -10.56 19.21 10.14
C ALA A 4 -10.87 19.15 8.64
N ALA A 5 -10.19 18.26 7.92
CA ALA A 5 -10.39 18.08 6.49
C ALA A 5 -11.34 16.90 6.20
N MET A 6 -12.04 16.98 5.07
CA MET A 6 -12.80 15.84 4.56
C MET A 6 -11.83 14.70 4.20
N TYR A 7 -12.20 13.45 4.50
CA TYR A 7 -11.37 12.24 4.31
C TYR A 7 -10.08 12.20 5.15
N GLU A 8 -9.99 13.04 6.18
CA GLU A 8 -8.89 12.99 7.13
C GLU A 8 -8.98 11.76 8.03
N LEU A 9 -7.84 11.11 8.26
CA LEU A 9 -7.70 10.01 9.20
C LEU A 9 -7.69 10.56 10.63
N VAL A 10 -8.45 9.92 11.51
CA VAL A 10 -8.56 10.27 12.93
C VAL A 10 -8.39 9.03 13.80
N ARG A 11 -7.97 9.25 15.06
CA ARG A 11 -7.91 8.21 16.10
C ARG A 11 -9.00 8.51 17.12
N VAL A 12 -9.91 7.56 17.34
CA VAL A 12 -11.12 7.75 18.13
C VAL A 12 -11.05 6.97 19.44
N GLY A 13 -11.28 7.68 20.53
CA GLY A 13 -11.36 7.16 21.89
C GLY A 13 -10.04 6.75 22.51
N SER A 14 -10.13 6.26 23.74
CA SER A 14 -8.98 5.85 24.55
C SER A 14 -8.16 4.71 23.92
N SER A 15 -8.79 3.91 23.07
CA SER A 15 -8.14 2.84 22.29
C SER A 15 -7.62 3.28 20.93
N GLU A 16 -7.72 4.56 20.57
CA GLU A 16 -7.19 5.11 19.32
C GLU A 16 -7.65 4.37 18.05
N LEU A 17 -8.95 4.03 18.00
CA LEU A 17 -9.53 3.32 16.86
C LEU A 17 -9.39 4.14 15.58
N ILE A 18 -9.03 3.48 14.48
CA ILE A 18 -8.86 4.18 13.20
C ILE A 18 -10.22 4.55 12.62
N GLY A 19 -10.40 5.83 12.31
CA GLY A 19 -11.57 6.34 11.61
C GLY A 19 -11.22 7.37 10.53
N GLU A 20 -12.19 7.66 9.69
CA GLU A 20 -12.10 8.67 8.62
C GLU A 20 -13.28 9.63 8.69
N ILE A 21 -13.00 10.93 8.55
CA ILE A 21 -14.05 11.96 8.49
C ILE A 21 -14.78 11.88 7.15
N ILE A 22 -16.08 11.59 7.17
CA ILE A 22 -16.92 11.48 5.96
C ILE A 22 -17.84 12.68 5.74
N LYS A 23 -18.10 13.47 6.80
CA LYS A 23 -18.97 14.65 6.73
C LYS A 23 -18.50 15.69 7.73
N LEU A 24 -18.57 16.96 7.35
CA LEU A 24 -18.31 18.11 8.22
C LEU A 24 -19.54 19.02 8.22
N GLU A 25 -20.03 19.36 9.41
CA GLU A 25 -21.18 20.24 9.63
C GLU A 25 -20.84 21.25 10.73
N ASN A 26 -20.46 22.46 10.32
CA ASN A 26 -20.01 23.54 11.21
C ASN A 26 -18.91 23.01 12.16
N ASP A 27 -19.22 22.89 13.45
CA ASP A 27 -18.27 22.45 14.48
C ASP A 27 -18.26 20.93 14.71
N THR A 28 -19.20 20.21 14.10
CA THR A 28 -19.33 18.75 14.23
C THR A 28 -18.81 18.04 12.99
N ALA A 29 -18.32 16.81 13.16
CA ALA A 29 -17.98 15.95 12.03
C ALA A 29 -18.50 14.54 12.26
N THR A 30 -18.93 13.89 11.17
CA THR A 30 -19.29 12.47 11.17
C THR A 30 -18.05 11.67 10.79
N ILE A 31 -17.66 10.76 11.69
CA ILE A 31 -16.49 9.88 11.52
C ILE A 31 -17.00 8.47 11.27
N GLN A 32 -16.49 7.83 10.23
CA GLN A 32 -16.65 6.40 10.00
C GLN A 32 -15.47 5.67 10.64
N VAL A 33 -15.73 4.85 11.64
CA VAL A 33 -14.70 4.03 12.31
C VAL A 33 -14.54 2.71 11.56
N TYR A 34 -13.29 2.29 11.30
CA TYR A 34 -12.94 1.06 10.57
C TYR A 34 -12.88 -0.19 11.45
N GLU A 35 -12.93 0.00 12.77
CA GLU A 35 -12.90 -1.04 13.80
C GLU A 35 -14.22 -1.08 14.58
N ASP A 36 -14.39 -2.10 15.42
CA ASP A 36 -15.58 -2.24 16.26
C ASP A 36 -15.65 -1.15 17.35
N THR A 37 -16.68 -0.31 17.27
CA THR A 37 -16.95 0.84 18.16
C THR A 37 -17.49 0.45 19.53
N SER A 38 -17.70 -0.84 19.82
CA SER A 38 -18.17 -1.28 21.13
C SER A 38 -17.19 -0.87 22.23
N GLY A 39 -17.69 -0.12 23.21
CA GLY A 39 -16.90 0.44 24.31
C GLY A 39 -16.59 1.93 24.19
N LEU A 40 -16.86 2.57 23.05
CA LEU A 40 -16.76 4.03 22.94
C LEU A 40 -17.86 4.72 23.75
N THR A 41 -17.50 5.79 24.44
CA THR A 41 -18.40 6.58 25.29
C THR A 41 -18.40 8.06 24.90
N VAL A 42 -19.43 8.80 25.33
CA VAL A 42 -19.46 10.25 25.12
C VAL A 42 -18.36 10.91 25.96
N GLY A 43 -17.53 11.73 25.33
CA GLY A 43 -16.39 12.40 25.97
C GLY A 43 -15.04 11.78 25.64
N ASP A 44 -15.02 10.62 24.97
CA ASP A 44 -13.79 10.02 24.44
C ASP A 44 -13.08 10.98 23.46
N PRO A 45 -11.74 11.10 23.54
CA PRO A 45 -11.00 12.05 22.72
C PRO A 45 -10.95 11.61 21.25
N VAL A 46 -10.86 12.58 20.34
CA VAL A 46 -10.61 12.32 18.91
C VAL A 46 -9.36 13.07 18.49
N LEU A 47 -8.31 12.32 18.13
CA LEU A 47 -7.05 12.87 17.67
C LEU A 47 -7.04 12.95 16.14
N ARG A 48 -6.64 14.10 15.63
CA ARG A 48 -6.54 14.39 14.20
C ARG A 48 -5.13 14.13 13.70
N THR A 49 -5.01 13.49 12.55
CA THR A 49 -3.69 13.20 11.96
C THR A 49 -3.27 14.25 10.91
N GLY A 50 -4.19 15.08 10.43
CA GLY A 50 -3.96 16.07 9.37
C GLY A 50 -3.67 15.45 8.00
N ARG A 51 -3.84 14.13 7.83
CA ARG A 51 -3.52 13.41 6.60
C ARG A 51 -4.66 12.46 6.23
N PRO A 52 -4.89 12.20 4.93
CA PRO A 52 -5.85 11.21 4.51
C PRO A 52 -5.36 9.79 4.80
N LEU A 53 -6.27 8.81 4.74
CA LEU A 53 -5.90 7.39 4.77
C LEU A 53 -4.87 7.10 3.67
N SER A 54 -3.69 6.68 4.11
CA SER A 54 -2.52 6.48 3.24
C SER A 54 -1.87 5.15 3.58
N VAL A 55 -1.24 4.56 2.58
CA VAL A 55 -0.51 3.29 2.67
C VAL A 55 0.97 3.52 2.49
N GLU A 56 1.79 2.72 3.14
CA GLU A 56 3.24 2.72 2.97
C GLU A 56 3.61 1.90 1.73
N LEU A 57 4.40 2.50 0.83
CA LEU A 57 4.90 1.88 -0.39
C LEU A 57 6.42 1.82 -0.32
N GLY A 58 6.99 0.62 -0.37
CA GLY A 58 8.44 0.40 -0.31
C GLY A 58 8.79 -1.08 -0.38
N PRO A 59 10.08 -1.43 -0.26
CA PRO A 59 10.52 -2.82 -0.20
C PRO A 59 10.03 -3.48 1.09
N GLY A 60 9.64 -4.76 1.00
CA GLY A 60 9.09 -5.52 2.12
C GLY A 60 7.57 -5.63 2.11
N LEU A 61 6.90 -5.35 0.99
CA LEU A 61 5.46 -5.59 0.82
C LEU A 61 5.17 -7.00 0.29
N LEU A 62 6.07 -7.54 -0.55
CA LEU A 62 5.85 -8.82 -1.21
C LEU A 62 5.93 -9.99 -0.23
N GLY A 63 4.99 -10.91 -0.36
CA GLY A 63 4.89 -12.11 0.47
C GLY A 63 4.18 -11.89 1.82
N ASN A 64 3.83 -10.64 2.16
CA ASN A 64 3.13 -10.31 3.39
C ASN A 64 1.61 -10.33 3.22
N ILE A 65 0.91 -10.61 4.32
CA ILE A 65 -0.55 -10.59 4.41
C ILE A 65 -0.98 -9.43 5.31
N TYR A 66 -1.84 -8.58 4.75
CA TYR A 66 -2.32 -7.36 5.38
C TYR A 66 -3.82 -7.41 5.66
N ASP A 67 -4.25 -6.66 6.68
CA ASP A 67 -5.67 -6.34 6.85
C ASP A 67 -6.12 -5.16 5.97
N GLY A 68 -7.39 -4.74 6.10
CA GLY A 68 -7.97 -3.67 5.28
C GLY A 68 -7.38 -2.27 5.50
N ILE A 69 -6.54 -2.09 6.51
CA ILE A 69 -5.86 -0.82 6.84
C ILE A 69 -4.32 -0.97 6.82
N GLN A 70 -3.82 -2.01 6.13
CA GLN A 70 -2.41 -2.28 5.90
C GLN A 70 -1.58 -2.62 7.15
N ARG A 71 -2.15 -3.32 8.14
CA ARG A 71 -1.40 -3.91 9.26
C ARG A 71 -1.00 -5.35 8.95
N LEU A 72 0.26 -5.73 9.22
CA LEU A 72 0.72 -7.10 8.99
C LEU A 72 0.06 -8.07 9.98
N LEU A 73 -0.69 -9.05 9.45
CA LEU A 73 -1.37 -10.05 10.29
C LEU A 73 -0.38 -10.95 11.04
N GLU A 74 0.75 -11.28 10.44
CA GLU A 74 1.79 -12.08 11.09
C GLU A 74 2.38 -11.36 12.31
N VAL A 75 2.62 -10.05 12.20
CA VAL A 75 3.15 -9.23 13.29
C VAL A 75 2.12 -9.07 14.41
N ILE A 76 0.84 -8.84 14.06
CA ILE A 76 -0.26 -8.83 15.04
C ILE A 76 -0.29 -10.14 15.83
N SER A 77 -0.24 -11.29 15.13
CA SER A 77 -0.31 -12.60 15.77
C SER A 77 0.89 -12.85 16.70
N LYS A 78 2.11 -12.48 16.28
CA LYS A 78 3.31 -12.63 17.11
C LYS A 78 3.30 -11.72 18.34
N GLN A 79 2.86 -10.46 18.20
CA GLN A 79 2.87 -9.49 19.30
C GLN A 79 1.78 -9.76 20.34
N THR A 80 0.63 -10.26 19.91
CA THR A 80 -0.52 -10.50 20.80
C THR A 80 -0.51 -11.89 21.42
N GLU A 81 0.33 -12.80 20.90
CA GLU A 81 0.36 -14.23 21.24
C GLU A 81 -1.04 -14.88 21.20
N GLY A 82 -1.93 -14.34 20.36
CA GLY A 82 -3.34 -14.67 20.31
C GLY A 82 -3.85 -14.94 18.91
N ILE A 83 -5.07 -15.49 18.84
CA ILE A 83 -5.79 -15.77 17.59
C ILE A 83 -6.73 -14.63 17.18
N PHE A 84 -6.92 -13.63 18.04
CA PHE A 84 -7.82 -12.50 17.83
C PHE A 84 -7.03 -11.24 17.54
N ILE A 85 -7.58 -10.38 16.68
CA ILE A 85 -7.03 -9.04 16.42
C ILE A 85 -7.59 -8.09 17.49
N PRO A 86 -6.76 -7.54 18.38
CA PRO A 86 -7.21 -6.59 19.38
C PRO A 86 -7.57 -5.25 18.74
N LYS A 87 -8.50 -4.54 19.37
CA LYS A 87 -8.95 -3.22 18.92
C LYS A 87 -7.85 -2.18 19.15
N GLY A 88 -7.70 -1.25 18.21
CA GLY A 88 -6.79 -0.12 18.38
C GLY A 88 -5.32 -0.48 18.26
N ILE A 89 -5.00 -1.70 17.81
CA ILE A 89 -3.61 -2.11 17.63
C ILE A 89 -2.97 -1.30 16.50
N ASN A 90 -1.85 -0.67 16.84
CA ASN A 90 -1.08 0.16 15.92
C ASN A 90 0.26 -0.53 15.64
N ILE A 91 0.38 -1.11 14.45
CA ILE A 91 1.56 -1.84 13.99
C ILE A 91 2.00 -1.21 12.65
N PRO A 92 3.31 -1.04 12.42
CA PRO A 92 3.82 -0.54 11.15
C PRO A 92 3.46 -1.43 9.96
N SER A 93 3.33 -0.82 8.78
CA SER A 93 2.99 -1.52 7.53
C SER A 93 4.20 -2.17 6.84
N LEU A 94 5.41 -1.79 7.23
CA LEU A 94 6.65 -2.41 6.77
C LEU A 94 7.44 -2.92 7.98
N ASP A 95 8.36 -3.86 7.74
CA ASP A 95 9.30 -4.27 8.77
C ASP A 95 10.49 -3.30 8.81
N HIS A 96 10.45 -2.36 9.76
CA HIS A 96 11.48 -1.34 9.92
C HIS A 96 12.82 -1.87 10.43
N ASN A 97 12.85 -3.10 10.95
CA ASN A 97 14.09 -3.74 11.42
C ASN A 97 14.80 -4.51 10.30
N ARG A 98 14.11 -4.82 9.21
CA ARG A 98 14.66 -5.58 8.09
C ARG A 98 15.59 -4.67 7.27
N LYS A 99 16.80 -5.17 7.02
CA LYS A 99 17.77 -4.54 6.12
C LYS A 99 17.66 -5.08 4.71
N PHE A 100 17.93 -4.21 3.76
CA PHE A 100 17.87 -4.48 2.33
C PHE A 100 19.17 -4.04 1.67
N ALA A 101 19.68 -4.87 0.76
CA ALA A 101 20.83 -4.52 -0.07
C ALA A 101 20.38 -3.51 -1.14
N PHE A 102 20.71 -2.24 -0.93
CA PHE A 102 20.42 -1.16 -1.84
C PHE A 102 21.56 -0.98 -2.84
N THR A 103 21.23 -0.98 -4.12
CA THR A 103 22.17 -0.61 -5.19
C THR A 103 21.66 0.68 -5.85
N PRO A 104 22.42 1.79 -5.81
CA PRO A 104 22.01 3.04 -6.46
C PRO A 104 21.95 2.84 -7.99
N ALA A 105 21.00 3.52 -8.64
CA ALA A 105 20.92 3.55 -10.09
C ALA A 105 22.03 4.44 -10.68
N ASN A 106 22.09 4.56 -12.01
CA ASN A 106 23.09 5.36 -12.71
C ASN A 106 22.82 6.88 -12.59
N PHE A 107 22.86 7.38 -11.37
CA PHE A 107 22.74 8.79 -10.99
C PHE A 107 23.97 9.23 -10.21
N SER A 108 24.38 10.46 -10.44
CA SER A 108 25.51 11.10 -9.78
C SER A 108 25.08 12.39 -9.09
N LYS A 109 25.92 12.87 -8.18
CA LYS A 109 25.70 14.15 -7.51
C LYS A 109 25.69 15.28 -8.56
N GLY A 110 24.61 16.06 -8.58
CA GLY A 110 24.39 17.13 -9.56
C GLY A 110 23.39 16.79 -10.67
N ASP A 111 22.96 15.54 -10.79
CA ASP A 111 21.97 15.16 -11.79
C ASP A 111 20.56 15.63 -11.39
N ASN A 112 19.75 15.93 -12.41
CA ASN A 112 18.34 16.26 -12.25
C ASN A 112 17.52 14.98 -12.10
N ILE A 113 16.61 14.97 -11.13
CA ILE A 113 15.68 13.86 -10.89
C ILE A 113 14.26 14.37 -10.73
N THR A 114 13.28 13.61 -11.22
CA THR A 114 11.86 13.89 -11.10
C THR A 114 11.10 12.71 -10.50
N GLY A 115 9.90 12.98 -9.97
CA GLY A 115 9.05 11.97 -9.36
C GLY A 115 8.71 10.86 -10.36
N GLY A 116 8.90 9.61 -9.95
CA GLY A 116 8.79 8.44 -10.81
C GLY A 116 10.13 7.92 -11.35
N ASP A 117 11.23 8.66 -11.21
CA ASP A 117 12.55 8.17 -11.57
C ASP A 117 13.05 7.12 -10.57
N ILE A 118 13.74 6.10 -11.07
CA ILE A 118 14.29 5.00 -10.28
C ILE A 118 15.69 5.39 -9.81
N PHE A 119 15.84 5.77 -8.55
CA PHE A 119 17.15 6.15 -8.01
C PHE A 119 17.92 4.97 -7.40
N GLY A 120 17.28 3.81 -7.22
CA GLY A 120 17.96 2.61 -6.76
C GLY A 120 17.12 1.35 -6.91
N VAL A 121 17.76 0.21 -6.66
CA VAL A 121 17.17 -1.12 -6.78
C VAL A 121 17.50 -1.93 -5.53
N VAL A 122 16.50 -2.69 -5.07
CA VAL A 122 16.59 -3.55 -3.90
C VAL A 122 16.10 -4.95 -4.29
N PRO A 123 16.84 -6.04 -4.03
CA PRO A 123 16.35 -7.40 -4.23
C PRO A 123 15.38 -7.75 -3.08
N GLU A 124 14.08 -7.73 -3.36
CA GLU A 124 13.05 -8.04 -2.36
C GLU A 124 12.83 -9.54 -2.22
N SER A 125 12.93 -10.28 -3.33
CA SER A 125 12.94 -11.74 -3.38
C SER A 125 14.00 -12.25 -4.36
N LYS A 126 14.19 -13.57 -4.43
CA LYS A 126 15.13 -14.18 -5.40
C LYS A 126 14.76 -13.90 -6.88
N LEU A 127 13.50 -13.56 -7.14
CA LEU A 127 12.97 -13.36 -8.49
C LEU A 127 12.70 -11.89 -8.81
N ILE A 128 12.26 -11.12 -7.81
CA ILE A 128 11.79 -9.74 -8.01
C ILE A 128 12.80 -8.75 -7.45
N GLN A 129 13.24 -7.85 -8.34
CA GLN A 129 13.98 -6.64 -8.00
C GLN A 129 12.99 -5.49 -7.82
N HIS A 130 12.95 -4.96 -6.60
CA HIS A 130 12.16 -3.79 -6.24
C HIS A 130 12.87 -2.53 -6.71
N ARG A 131 12.20 -1.73 -7.54
CA ARG A 131 12.72 -0.45 -8.02
C ARG A 131 12.30 0.66 -7.06
N VAL A 132 13.26 1.31 -6.42
CA VAL A 132 13.02 2.42 -5.49
C VAL A 132 12.85 3.70 -6.30
N LEU A 133 11.67 4.30 -6.19
CA LEU A 133 11.21 5.42 -7.01
C LEU A 133 11.19 6.71 -6.19
N LEU A 134 11.56 7.83 -6.80
CA LEU A 134 11.32 9.13 -6.17
C LEU A 134 9.79 9.36 -6.06
N PRO A 135 9.27 9.76 -4.89
CA PRO A 135 7.84 10.01 -4.72
C PRO A 135 7.29 11.00 -5.75
N PRO A 136 6.06 10.79 -6.25
CA PRO A 136 5.49 11.69 -7.23
C PRO A 136 5.37 13.13 -6.72
N LYS A 137 5.39 14.10 -7.65
CA LYS A 137 5.36 15.56 -7.37
C LYS A 137 6.61 16.12 -6.69
N LYS A 138 7.67 15.31 -6.53
CA LYS A 138 8.99 15.77 -6.11
C LYS A 138 9.90 15.90 -7.33
N LYS A 139 10.79 16.88 -7.29
CA LYS A 139 11.80 17.12 -8.33
C LYS A 139 12.93 17.93 -7.72
N GLY A 140 14.13 17.80 -8.25
CA GLY A 140 15.29 18.53 -7.74
C GLY A 140 16.60 18.06 -8.35
N VAL A 141 17.69 18.57 -7.80
CA VAL A 141 19.06 18.17 -8.12
C VAL A 141 19.57 17.28 -7.00
N ILE A 142 20.19 16.14 -7.33
CA ILE A 142 20.73 15.21 -6.34
C ILE A 142 21.94 15.85 -5.63
N THR A 143 21.86 16.04 -4.32
CA THR A 143 23.00 16.51 -3.51
C THR A 143 23.80 15.37 -2.92
N TRP A 144 23.13 14.26 -2.62
CA TRP A 144 23.73 13.06 -2.06
C TRP A 144 22.86 11.84 -2.39
N ILE A 145 23.53 10.71 -2.62
CA ILE A 145 22.90 9.39 -2.79
C ILE A 145 23.71 8.39 -1.97
N ALA A 146 23.03 7.49 -1.28
CA ALA A 146 23.68 6.45 -0.50
C ALA A 146 24.47 5.50 -1.41
N PRO A 147 25.71 5.12 -1.02
CA PRO A 147 26.47 4.11 -1.74
C PRO A 147 25.81 2.74 -1.61
N GLU A 148 26.24 1.79 -2.45
CA GLU A 148 25.78 0.40 -2.34
C GLU A 148 26.05 -0.17 -0.93
N GLY A 149 25.04 -0.80 -0.33
CA GLY A 149 25.13 -1.28 1.05
C GLY A 149 23.81 -1.82 1.60
N GLU A 150 23.82 -2.22 2.86
CA GLU A 150 22.61 -2.69 3.56
C GLU A 150 21.99 -1.57 4.40
N TYR A 151 20.75 -1.22 4.07
CA TYR A 151 20.01 -0.15 4.72
C TYR A 151 18.64 -0.67 5.20
N GLY A 152 18.17 -0.18 6.34
CA GLY A 152 16.77 -0.31 6.75
C GLY A 152 15.86 0.61 5.92
N VAL A 153 14.56 0.31 5.89
CA VAL A 153 13.59 1.14 5.14
C VAL A 153 13.56 2.59 5.63
N ASP A 154 13.82 2.82 6.92
CA ASP A 154 13.85 4.16 7.52
C ASP A 154 15.14 4.94 7.35
N GLU A 155 16.18 4.32 6.79
CA GLU A 155 17.44 4.99 6.56
C GLU A 155 17.36 5.91 5.34
N ASP A 156 18.06 7.03 5.43
CA ASP A 156 18.10 8.04 4.38
C ASP A 156 18.97 7.53 3.22
N VAL A 157 18.41 7.51 2.01
CA VAL A 157 19.09 6.95 0.82
C VAL A 157 19.31 7.98 -0.28
N LEU A 158 18.60 9.10 -0.24
CA LEU A 158 18.69 10.14 -1.25
C LEU A 158 18.42 11.52 -0.63
N GLU A 159 19.23 12.50 -0.97
CA GLU A 159 18.99 13.92 -0.68
C GLU A 159 18.92 14.69 -2.00
N ILE A 160 17.87 15.49 -2.17
CA ILE A 160 17.70 16.37 -3.32
C ILE A 160 17.55 17.81 -2.85
N GLU A 161 18.01 18.74 -3.66
CA GLU A 161 17.80 20.17 -3.47
C GLU A 161 16.84 20.73 -4.53
N PHE A 162 15.82 21.43 -4.07
CA PHE A 162 14.88 22.14 -4.93
C PHE A 162 14.58 23.52 -4.36
N GLN A 163 14.80 24.57 -5.14
CA GLN A 163 14.57 25.97 -4.74
C GLN A 163 15.24 26.35 -3.41
N GLY A 164 16.47 25.86 -3.16
CA GLY A 164 17.22 26.13 -1.94
C GLY A 164 16.75 25.36 -0.69
N LYS A 165 15.80 24.43 -0.84
CA LYS A 165 15.39 23.50 0.22
C LYS A 165 15.90 22.11 -0.08
N LYS A 166 16.57 21.52 0.91
CA LYS A 166 17.01 20.12 0.89
C LYS A 166 15.90 19.23 1.41
N GLU A 167 15.56 18.20 0.65
CA GLU A 167 14.59 17.18 1.03
C GLU A 167 15.28 15.81 1.04
N ILE A 168 14.98 15.03 2.07
CA ILE A 168 15.58 13.72 2.29
C ILE A 168 14.52 12.64 1.97
N PHE A 169 14.96 11.58 1.32
CA PHE A 169 14.14 10.48 0.87
C PHE A 169 14.68 9.14 1.37
N LYS A 170 13.72 8.29 1.72
CA LYS A 170 13.90 6.92 2.20
C LYS A 170 13.56 5.92 1.10
N MET A 171 13.75 4.63 1.37
CA MET A 171 13.34 3.57 0.45
C MET A 171 11.81 3.37 0.37
N TRP A 172 11.07 3.93 1.33
CA TRP A 172 9.61 3.92 1.33
C TRP A 172 9.02 5.33 1.38
N TYR A 173 7.76 5.45 0.98
CA TYR A 173 6.98 6.66 1.15
C TYR A 173 5.50 6.34 1.35
N SER A 174 4.77 7.28 1.95
CA SER A 174 3.32 7.16 2.14
C SER A 174 2.55 7.69 0.93
N TRP A 175 1.51 6.98 0.52
CA TRP A 175 0.65 7.37 -0.61
C TRP A 175 -0.84 7.26 -0.26
N PRO A 176 -1.67 8.29 -0.54
CA PRO A 176 -3.09 8.27 -0.22
C PRO A 176 -3.87 7.26 -1.07
N VAL A 177 -4.68 6.42 -0.42
CA VAL A 177 -5.38 5.29 -1.10
C VAL A 177 -6.44 5.75 -2.10
N ARG A 178 -6.99 6.95 -1.92
CA ARG A 178 -8.03 7.53 -2.79
C ARG A 178 -7.46 8.23 -4.02
N VAL A 179 -6.13 8.39 -4.11
CA VAL A 179 -5.47 9.02 -5.25
C VAL A 179 -4.73 7.94 -6.04
N PRO A 180 -5.10 7.66 -7.30
CA PRO A 180 -4.33 6.72 -8.10
C PRO A 180 -2.90 7.26 -8.30
N ARG A 181 -1.92 6.36 -8.38
CA ARG A 181 -0.54 6.76 -8.66
C ARG A 181 -0.47 7.41 -10.05
N PRO A 182 0.20 8.56 -10.20
CA PRO A 182 0.31 9.22 -11.48
C PRO A 182 1.16 8.39 -12.44
N VAL A 183 0.82 8.49 -13.72
CA VAL A 183 1.50 7.85 -14.85
C VAL A 183 1.79 8.90 -15.92
N THR A 184 2.78 8.66 -16.77
CA THR A 184 3.15 9.58 -17.85
C THR A 184 2.06 9.66 -18.91
N GLU A 185 1.58 8.50 -19.37
CA GLU A 185 0.54 8.39 -20.38
C GLU A 185 -0.21 7.06 -20.24
N TYR A 186 -1.43 7.01 -20.81
CA TYR A 186 -2.20 5.78 -20.90
C TYR A 186 -1.99 5.16 -22.28
N LEU A 187 -1.51 3.92 -22.30
CA LEU A 187 -1.30 3.14 -23.52
C LEU A 187 -2.43 2.12 -23.69
N ALA A 188 -2.76 1.81 -24.95
CA ALA A 188 -3.67 0.71 -25.26
C ALA A 188 -2.95 -0.63 -25.05
N SER A 189 -3.60 -1.55 -24.36
CA SER A 189 -3.07 -2.89 -24.10
C SER A 189 -3.18 -3.78 -25.33
N ASP A 190 -2.04 -4.26 -25.83
CA ASP A 190 -1.90 -5.19 -26.96
C ASP A 190 -1.42 -6.59 -26.52
N ASN A 191 -0.83 -6.70 -25.32
CA ASN A 191 -0.33 -7.96 -24.78
C ASN A 191 -1.45 -8.80 -24.11
N PRO A 192 -1.64 -10.07 -24.49
CA PRO A 192 -2.63 -10.94 -23.84
C PRO A 192 -2.20 -11.35 -22.42
N LEU A 193 -3.15 -11.37 -21.51
CA LEU A 193 -3.01 -12.02 -20.21
C LEU A 193 -3.26 -13.52 -20.41
N ILE A 194 -2.18 -14.29 -20.47
CA ILE A 194 -2.26 -15.74 -20.62
C ILE A 194 -2.68 -16.30 -19.27
N THR A 195 -3.85 -16.94 -19.21
CA THR A 195 -4.41 -17.49 -17.96
C THR A 195 -4.01 -18.94 -17.71
N GLY A 196 -3.60 -19.65 -18.77
CA GLY A 196 -3.35 -21.09 -18.75
C GLY A 196 -4.63 -21.93 -18.87
N GLN A 197 -5.80 -21.30 -18.95
CA GLN A 197 -7.09 -21.97 -19.12
C GLN A 197 -7.55 -21.84 -20.56
N ARG A 198 -7.66 -22.96 -21.28
CA ARG A 198 -8.06 -22.97 -22.70
C ARG A 198 -9.33 -22.18 -22.98
N ILE A 199 -10.34 -22.29 -22.12
CA ILE A 199 -11.62 -21.60 -22.33
C ILE A 199 -11.49 -20.07 -22.19
N LEU A 200 -10.67 -19.59 -21.26
CA LEU A 200 -10.43 -18.16 -21.07
C LEU A 200 -9.53 -17.63 -22.20
N ASP A 201 -8.44 -18.34 -22.51
CA ASP A 201 -7.46 -17.87 -23.49
C ASP A 201 -7.99 -17.90 -24.93
N SER A 202 -9.03 -18.69 -25.23
CA SER A 202 -9.61 -18.79 -26.57
C SER A 202 -10.95 -18.07 -26.75
N LEU A 203 -11.92 -18.29 -25.85
CA LEU A 203 -13.28 -17.77 -26.02
C LEU A 203 -13.49 -16.41 -25.35
N PHE A 204 -12.77 -16.15 -24.26
CA PHE A 204 -12.91 -14.93 -23.46
C PHE A 204 -11.54 -14.33 -23.08
N PRO A 205 -10.69 -14.01 -24.08
CA PRO A 205 -9.34 -13.56 -23.81
C PRO A 205 -9.35 -12.22 -23.08
N VAL A 206 -8.41 -12.07 -22.15
CA VAL A 206 -8.18 -10.83 -21.41
C VAL A 206 -6.80 -10.31 -21.78
N VAL A 207 -6.63 -8.99 -21.85
CA VAL A 207 -5.33 -8.35 -22.09
C VAL A 207 -4.69 -7.90 -20.78
N GLN A 208 -3.36 -7.80 -20.73
CA GLN A 208 -2.65 -7.24 -19.58
C GLN A 208 -3.03 -5.76 -19.39
N GLY A 209 -3.51 -5.39 -18.20
CA GLY A 209 -4.11 -4.07 -17.94
C GLY A 209 -5.61 -3.98 -18.31
N GLY A 210 -6.19 -5.04 -18.87
CA GLY A 210 -7.62 -5.16 -19.10
C GLY A 210 -8.40 -5.42 -17.82
N THR A 211 -9.71 -5.19 -17.88
CA THR A 211 -10.65 -5.50 -16.79
C THR A 211 -11.52 -6.69 -17.18
N CYS A 212 -11.66 -7.65 -16.28
CA CYS A 212 -12.56 -8.79 -16.47
C CYS A 212 -13.43 -9.02 -15.22
N CYS A 213 -14.56 -9.68 -15.40
CA CYS A 213 -15.44 -10.08 -14.30
C CYS A 213 -15.75 -11.58 -14.37
N ILE A 214 -15.68 -12.26 -13.23
CA ILE A 214 -16.04 -13.67 -13.09
C ILE A 214 -17.26 -13.75 -12.17
N PRO A 215 -18.49 -13.60 -12.70
CA PRO A 215 -19.69 -13.78 -11.91
C PRO A 215 -19.92 -15.27 -11.61
N GLY A 216 -20.62 -15.57 -10.52
CA GLY A 216 -21.03 -16.94 -10.22
C GLY A 216 -21.63 -17.09 -8.83
N ALA A 217 -22.49 -18.09 -8.64
CA ALA A 217 -23.05 -18.41 -7.34
C ALA A 217 -21.98 -18.95 -6.37
N PHE A 218 -22.35 -19.09 -5.10
CA PHE A 218 -21.49 -19.72 -4.10
C PHE A 218 -21.20 -21.18 -4.51
N GLY A 219 -19.95 -21.64 -4.35
CA GLY A 219 -19.55 -23.00 -4.73
C GLY A 219 -19.27 -23.23 -6.23
N CYS A 220 -19.47 -22.25 -7.12
CA CYS A 220 -19.22 -22.40 -8.57
C CYS A 220 -17.74 -22.36 -8.99
N GLY A 221 -16.80 -22.52 -8.05
CA GLY A 221 -15.36 -22.57 -8.39
C GLY A 221 -14.68 -21.22 -8.67
N LYS A 222 -15.28 -20.08 -8.29
CA LYS A 222 -14.66 -18.75 -8.46
C LYS A 222 -13.24 -18.68 -7.87
N THR A 223 -13.08 -19.15 -6.64
CA THR A 223 -11.78 -19.16 -5.94
C THR A 223 -10.77 -20.10 -6.61
N VAL A 224 -11.24 -21.22 -7.17
CA VAL A 224 -10.37 -22.14 -7.94
C VAL A 224 -9.85 -21.44 -9.18
N LEU A 225 -10.70 -20.67 -9.86
CA LEU A 225 -10.31 -19.90 -11.03
C LEU A 225 -9.33 -18.77 -10.68
N SER A 226 -9.60 -18.00 -9.63
CA SER A 226 -8.70 -16.95 -9.14
C SER A 226 -7.34 -17.50 -8.72
N GLN A 227 -7.30 -18.65 -8.05
CA GLN A 227 -6.06 -19.32 -7.70
C GLN A 227 -5.31 -19.81 -8.95
N GLY A 228 -6.02 -20.34 -9.94
CA GLY A 228 -5.45 -20.72 -11.23
C GLY A 228 -4.78 -19.54 -11.93
N LEU A 229 -5.48 -18.41 -12.02
CA LEU A 229 -4.94 -17.16 -12.54
C LEU A 229 -3.68 -16.72 -11.77
N ALA A 230 -3.71 -16.79 -10.44
CA ALA A 230 -2.57 -16.39 -9.62
C ALA A 230 -1.33 -17.30 -9.80
N LYS A 231 -1.51 -18.57 -10.20
CA LYS A 231 -0.40 -19.52 -10.34
C LYS A 231 0.18 -19.57 -11.74
N PHE A 232 -0.68 -19.45 -12.75
CA PHE A 232 -0.33 -19.77 -14.14
C PHE A 232 -0.33 -18.56 -15.05
N SER A 233 -0.70 -17.38 -14.55
CA SER A 233 -0.66 -16.18 -15.37
C SER A 233 0.76 -15.71 -15.67
N ASN A 234 0.93 -15.05 -16.81
CA ASN A 234 2.16 -14.40 -17.23
C ASN A 234 2.36 -13.02 -16.56
N SER A 235 1.95 -12.86 -15.30
CA SER A 235 2.09 -11.61 -14.52
C SER A 235 3.28 -11.71 -13.57
N ASP A 236 4.09 -10.66 -13.47
CA ASP A 236 5.28 -10.64 -12.60
C ASP A 236 4.92 -10.61 -11.10
N VAL A 237 3.85 -9.89 -10.76
CA VAL A 237 3.38 -9.70 -9.38
C VAL A 237 1.86 -9.77 -9.36
N ILE A 238 1.32 -10.44 -8.35
CA ILE A 238 -0.12 -10.57 -8.12
C ILE A 238 -0.46 -9.98 -6.76
N VAL A 239 -1.47 -9.10 -6.74
CA VAL A 239 -2.05 -8.56 -5.53
C VAL A 239 -3.44 -9.16 -5.36
N TYR A 240 -3.62 -9.97 -4.31
CA TYR A 240 -4.91 -10.57 -3.99
C TYR A 240 -5.62 -9.75 -2.91
N VAL A 241 -6.81 -9.23 -3.22
CA VAL A 241 -7.63 -8.45 -2.28
C VAL A 241 -8.94 -9.17 -2.04
N GLY A 242 -9.08 -9.79 -0.88
CA GLY A 242 -10.33 -10.44 -0.45
C GLY A 242 -11.26 -9.43 0.24
N LYS A 243 -12.52 -9.33 -0.21
CA LYS A 243 -13.58 -8.58 0.48
C LYS A 243 -14.67 -9.56 0.90
N GLU A 244 -14.80 -9.81 2.21
CA GLU A 244 -15.75 -10.75 2.85
C GLU A 244 -16.02 -12.04 2.05
N GLU A 245 -15.13 -13.03 2.15
CA GLU A 245 -15.27 -14.28 1.38
C GLU A 245 -16.16 -15.35 2.04
N MET A 246 -16.46 -15.25 3.35
CA MET A 246 -17.35 -16.19 4.05
C MET A 246 -18.00 -15.56 5.29
N LYS A 247 -19.30 -15.26 5.23
CA LYS A 247 -20.14 -15.23 6.42
C LYS A 247 -20.76 -16.61 6.55
N TRP A 248 -20.26 -17.41 7.50
CA TRP A 248 -21.03 -18.56 7.96
C TRP A 248 -22.33 -18.02 8.55
N LEU A 249 -23.47 -18.36 7.93
CA LEU A 249 -24.77 -18.23 8.58
C LEU A 249 -24.70 -19.07 9.85
N LYS A 250 -24.41 -18.43 10.99
CA LYS A 250 -24.67 -19.00 12.30
C LYS A 250 -26.19 -19.12 12.38
N TYR A 251 -26.70 -20.34 12.19
CA TYR A 251 -28.00 -20.75 12.73
C TYR A 251 -27.85 -21.01 14.22
#